data_AF-A0A9R0IY73-F1
#
_entry.id   AF-A0A9R0IY73-F1
#
_cell.length_a   1.000
_cell.length_b   1.000
_cell.length_c   1.000
_cell.angle_alpha   90.00
_cell.angle_beta   90.00
_cell.angle_gamma   90.00
#
_symmetry.space_group_name_H-M   'P 1'
#
loop_
_entity.id
_entity.type
_entity.pdbx_description
1 polymer ?
#
loop_
_entity_poly.entity_id
_entity_poly.type
_entity_poly.pdbx_seq_one_letter_code
_entity_poly.pdbx_strand_id
1 'polypeptide(L)'
;MCHQGEIETVLFVAELESMNRYSVKQVYEKLAGVKPRVHWDRMVWNRLITPKHRFICWLAVQCRLQTTTKLARIGISQSSLYMICGLENEDHQHLFFQCHCSCQIIQAVQNWLGLLMNGNLNQLVRKTGQCRASKFRKQVILAAIGTAVYLIW
;
A
#
# COMPACT_ATOMS: atom_id res chain seq x y z
N MET A 1 33.89 10.54 2.55
CA MET A 1 32.44 10.58 2.29
C MET A 1 31.81 11.97 2.46
N CYS A 2 32.50 13.01 2.98
CA CYS A 2 31.94 14.37 3.10
C CYS A 2 31.82 15.16 1.77
N HIS A 3 32.68 14.92 0.79
CA HIS A 3 32.75 15.77 -0.41
C HIS A 3 31.63 15.55 -1.45
N GLN A 4 30.94 14.42 -1.43
CA GLN A 4 29.89 14.14 -2.42
C GLN A 4 28.64 15.01 -2.17
N GLY A 5 28.28 15.25 -0.90
CA GLY A 5 27.11 16.05 -0.53
C GLY A 5 27.30 17.56 -0.77
N GLU A 6 28.52 18.07 -0.64
CA GLU A 6 28.83 19.47 -0.93
C GLU A 6 28.74 19.77 -2.44
N ILE A 7 29.23 18.87 -3.29
CA ILE A 7 29.19 19.03 -4.76
C ILE A 7 27.75 19.00 -5.28
N GLU A 8 26.91 18.05 -4.82
CA GLU A 8 25.50 17.99 -5.22
C GLU A 8 24.71 19.23 -4.77
N THR A 9 25.02 19.78 -3.59
CA THR A 9 24.37 20.99 -3.06
C THR A 9 24.74 22.23 -3.87
N VAL A 10 26.02 22.37 -4.25
CA VAL A 10 26.50 23.51 -5.05
C VAL A 10 25.95 23.47 -6.48
N LEU A 11 25.91 22.29 -7.11
CA LEU A 11 25.27 22.13 -8.43
C LEU A 11 23.77 22.47 -8.37
N PHE A 12 23.08 22.07 -7.30
CA PHE A 12 21.65 22.36 -7.13
C PHE A 12 21.35 23.85 -6.97
N VAL A 13 22.17 24.60 -6.24
CA VAL A 13 21.98 26.06 -6.07
C VAL A 13 22.18 26.81 -7.40
N ALA A 14 23.23 26.49 -8.15
CA ALA A 14 23.47 27.09 -9.46
C ALA A 14 22.35 26.79 -10.47
N GLU A 15 21.76 25.59 -10.40
CA GLU A 15 20.59 25.22 -11.20
C GLU A 15 19.31 25.98 -10.81
N LEU A 16 19.17 26.38 -9.54
CA LEU A 16 18.05 27.20 -9.07
C LEU A 16 18.20 28.66 -9.52
N GLU A 17 19.41 29.21 -9.42
CA GLU A 17 19.73 30.59 -9.81
C GLU A 17 19.60 30.80 -11.33
N SER A 18 19.82 29.75 -12.12
CA SER A 18 19.65 29.76 -13.58
C SER A 18 18.20 29.53 -14.05
N MET A 19 17.24 29.29 -13.15
CA MET A 19 15.83 29.17 -13.54
C MET A 19 15.25 30.52 -13.95
N ASN A 20 14.85 30.65 -15.22
CA ASN A 20 14.21 31.86 -15.74
C ASN A 20 12.90 32.23 -15.00
N ARG A 21 12.23 31.24 -14.39
CA ARG A 21 11.09 31.43 -13.49
C ARG A 21 11.10 30.36 -12.42
N TYR A 22 11.18 30.77 -11.16
CA TYR A 22 11.13 29.86 -10.03
C TYR A 22 9.81 29.06 -10.00
N SER A 23 9.92 27.75 -9.78
CA SER A 23 8.78 26.83 -9.70
C SER A 23 8.99 25.81 -8.59
N VAL A 24 8.24 25.98 -7.49
CA VAL A 24 8.26 25.04 -6.34
C VAL A 24 8.09 23.58 -6.80
N LYS A 25 7.25 23.35 -7.82
CA LYS A 25 7.03 22.02 -8.38
C LYS A 25 8.32 21.42 -8.97
N GLN A 26 9.04 22.16 -9.79
CA GLN A 26 10.27 21.68 -10.45
C GLN A 26 11.37 21.41 -9.42
N VAL A 27 11.51 22.30 -8.43
CA VAL A 27 12.45 22.13 -7.31
C VAL A 27 12.11 20.87 -6.51
N TYR A 28 10.84 20.70 -6.16
CA TYR A 28 10.38 19.53 -5.41
C TYR A 28 10.56 18.23 -6.19
N GLU A 29 10.28 18.21 -7.50
CA GLU A 29 10.49 17.03 -8.35
C GLU A 29 11.98 16.64 -8.42
N LYS A 30 12.89 17.62 -8.49
CA LYS A 30 14.34 17.36 -8.41
C LYS A 30 14.76 16.82 -7.05
N LEU A 31 14.37 17.48 -5.96
CA LEU A 31 14.68 17.04 -4.59
C LEU A 31 14.15 15.64 -4.30
N ALA A 32 12.97 15.32 -4.82
CA ALA A 32 12.33 14.04 -4.57
C ALA A 32 12.92 12.89 -5.40
N GLY A 33 13.75 13.19 -6.40
CA GLY A 33 14.44 12.23 -7.25
C GLY A 33 13.51 11.31 -8.07
N VAL A 34 14.10 10.29 -8.70
CA VAL A 34 13.35 9.28 -9.44
C VAL A 34 12.64 8.35 -8.44
N LYS A 35 11.32 8.44 -8.39
CA LYS A 35 10.49 7.56 -7.55
C LYS A 35 10.18 6.26 -8.30
N PRO A 36 10.28 5.09 -7.64
CA PRO A 36 9.89 3.83 -8.27
C PRO A 36 8.39 3.87 -8.59
N ARG A 37 8.02 3.37 -9.77
CA ARG A 37 6.62 3.20 -10.12
C ARG A 37 6.00 2.14 -9.22
N VAL A 38 5.07 2.54 -8.37
CA VAL A 38 4.28 1.65 -7.55
C VAL A 38 2.96 1.35 -8.25
N HIS A 39 2.44 0.13 -8.09
CA HIS A 39 1.14 -0.26 -8.68
C HIS A 39 -0.03 -0.07 -7.71
N TRP A 40 0.27 0.01 -6.40
CA TRP A 40 -0.74 0.11 -5.35
C TRP A 40 -1.36 1.50 -5.22
N ASP A 41 -0.76 2.53 -5.83
CA ASP A 41 -1.25 3.91 -5.86
C ASP A 41 -2.70 4.00 -6.35
N ARG A 42 -3.04 3.22 -7.38
CA ARG A 42 -4.38 3.18 -7.96
C ARG A 42 -5.43 2.67 -7.00
N MET A 43 -5.05 1.77 -6.08
CA MET A 43 -5.94 1.28 -5.03
C MET A 43 -6.06 2.33 -3.93
N VAL A 44 -4.93 2.80 -3.38
CA VAL A 44 -4.89 3.74 -2.26
C VAL A 44 -5.60 5.05 -2.60
N TRP A 45 -5.38 5.59 -3.80
CA TRP A 45 -5.93 6.88 -4.22
C TRP A 45 -7.24 6.74 -5.03
N ASN A 46 -7.88 5.58 -4.96
CA ASN A 46 -9.16 5.36 -5.60
C ASN A 46 -10.26 6.20 -4.93
N ARG A 47 -10.91 7.08 -5.72
CA ARG A 47 -11.96 7.98 -5.23
C ARG A 47 -13.20 7.25 -4.71
N LEU A 48 -13.45 6.01 -5.16
CA LEU A 48 -14.57 5.19 -4.71
C LEU A 48 -14.36 4.59 -3.30
N ILE A 49 -13.16 4.68 -2.75
CA ILE A 49 -12.84 4.15 -1.42
C ILE A 49 -13.03 5.25 -0.38
N THR A 50 -13.65 4.93 0.76
CA THR A 50 -13.78 5.86 1.90
C THR A 50 -12.38 6.31 2.40
N PRO A 51 -12.16 7.59 2.74
CA PRO A 51 -10.86 8.09 3.17
C PRO A 51 -10.20 7.27 4.30
N LYS A 52 -10.99 6.80 5.28
CA LYS A 52 -10.51 5.93 6.36
C LYS A 52 -9.91 4.61 5.82
N HIS A 53 -10.59 3.98 4.87
CA HIS A 53 -10.13 2.72 4.26
C HIS A 53 -8.87 2.94 3.42
N ARG A 54 -8.75 4.09 2.73
CA ARG A 54 -7.53 4.43 1.96
C ARG A 54 -6.30 4.48 2.84
N PHE A 55 -6.43 5.08 4.03
CA PHE A 55 -5.33 5.17 4.99
C PHE A 55 -4.89 3.78 5.47
N ILE A 56 -5.83 2.92 5.84
CA ILE A 56 -5.52 1.54 6.22
C ILE A 56 -4.91 0.75 5.05
N CYS A 57 -5.45 0.87 3.84
CA CYS A 57 -4.90 0.24 2.63
C CYS A 57 -3.46 0.68 2.34
N TRP A 58 -3.17 1.97 2.52
CA TRP A 58 -1.83 2.53 2.34
C TRP A 58 -0.81 1.95 3.32
N LEU A 59 -1.22 1.75 4.58
CA LEU A 59 -0.41 1.06 5.57
C LEU A 59 -0.27 -0.43 5.24
N ALA A 60 -1.37 -1.10 4.87
CA ALA A 60 -1.41 -2.52 4.55
C ALA A 60 -0.45 -2.89 3.42
N VAL A 61 -0.46 -2.10 2.33
CA VAL A 61 0.34 -2.41 1.14
C VAL A 61 1.84 -2.19 1.32
N GLN A 62 2.21 -1.42 2.34
CA GLN A 62 3.61 -1.22 2.77
C GLN A 62 4.00 -2.13 3.93
N CYS A 63 3.13 -3.07 4.34
CA CYS A 63 3.32 -3.91 5.52
C CYS A 63 3.54 -3.09 6.80
N ARG A 64 2.85 -1.95 6.95
CA ARG A 64 3.02 -1.00 8.07
C ARG A 64 1.90 -0.99 9.11
N LEU A 65 0.89 -1.86 9.01
CA LEU A 65 -0.13 -2.01 10.08
C LEU A 65 0.52 -2.52 11.37
N GLN A 66 -0.03 -2.14 12.52
CA GLN A 66 0.48 -2.50 13.85
C GLN A 66 -0.03 -3.88 14.30
N THR A 67 0.45 -4.94 13.66
CA THR A 67 0.01 -6.29 14.02
C THR A 67 0.51 -6.71 15.40
N THR A 68 -0.14 -7.67 16.06
CA THR A 68 0.29 -8.18 17.38
C THR A 68 1.73 -8.72 17.35
N THR A 69 2.20 -9.29 16.24
CA THR A 69 3.62 -9.66 16.06
C THR A 69 4.57 -8.48 16.19
N LYS A 70 4.19 -7.29 15.69
CA LYS A 70 5.01 -6.08 15.86
C LYS A 70 4.94 -5.53 17.28
N LEU A 71 3.76 -5.59 17.90
CA LEU A 71 3.59 -5.16 19.29
C LEU A 71 4.36 -6.07 20.25
N ALA A 72 4.35 -7.39 20.02
CA ALA A 72 5.14 -8.36 20.78
C ALA A 72 6.65 -8.12 20.63
N ARG A 73 7.12 -7.78 19.43
CA ARG A 73 8.53 -7.43 19.18
C ARG A 73 8.99 -6.20 19.98
N ILE A 74 8.09 -5.26 20.25
CA ILE A 74 8.37 -4.04 21.03
C ILE A 74 8.07 -4.26 22.52
N GLY A 75 7.68 -5.48 22.93
CA GLY A 75 7.41 -5.84 24.32
C GLY A 75 6.05 -5.36 24.86
N ILE A 76 5.16 -4.88 23.99
CA ILE A 76 3.83 -4.38 24.38
C ILE A 76 2.82 -5.52 24.54
N SER A 77 2.94 -6.58 23.73
CA SER A 77 2.06 -7.75 23.79
C SER A 77 2.80 -8.98 24.27
N GLN A 78 2.17 -9.77 25.14
CA GLN A 78 2.69 -11.07 25.59
C GLN A 78 2.44 -12.19 24.57
N SER A 79 1.53 -11.98 23.60
CA SER A 79 1.20 -12.93 22.55
C SER A 79 1.27 -12.27 21.18
N SER A 80 1.89 -12.97 20.22
CA SER A 80 1.91 -12.59 18.80
C SER A 80 0.80 -13.25 18.00
N LEU A 81 -0.06 -14.05 18.63
CA LEU A 81 -1.13 -14.78 17.95
C LEU A 81 -2.17 -13.81 17.41
N TYR A 82 -2.69 -14.11 16.23
CA TYR A 82 -3.83 -13.39 15.68
C TYR A 82 -5.08 -13.66 16.51
N MET A 83 -5.69 -12.61 17.06
CA MET A 83 -6.79 -12.74 18.02
C MET A 83 -8.02 -13.48 17.47
N ILE A 84 -8.23 -13.45 16.15
CA ILE A 84 -9.41 -14.08 15.53
C ILE A 84 -9.22 -15.59 15.36
N CYS A 85 -8.08 -16.04 14.84
CA CYS A 85 -7.87 -17.48 14.64
C CYS A 85 -7.18 -18.16 15.84
N GLY A 86 -6.34 -17.43 16.59
CA GLY A 86 -5.54 -17.95 17.69
C GLY A 86 -4.48 -18.98 17.30
N LEU A 87 -4.27 -19.24 16.01
CA LEU A 87 -3.49 -20.38 15.52
C LEU A 87 -2.06 -20.02 15.10
N GLU A 88 -1.87 -18.87 14.44
CA GLU A 88 -0.55 -18.41 14.01
C GLU A 88 -0.32 -16.94 14.37
N ASN A 89 0.92 -16.51 14.18
CA ASN A 89 1.34 -15.14 14.41
C ASN A 89 0.62 -14.18 13.46
N GLU A 90 0.17 -13.04 13.97
CA GLU A 90 -0.43 -11.99 13.15
C GLU A 90 0.67 -11.23 12.40
N ASP A 91 1.00 -11.69 11.20
CA ASP A 91 1.69 -10.88 10.20
C ASP A 91 0.71 -10.52 9.06
N HIS A 92 1.11 -9.63 8.16
CA HIS A 92 0.21 -9.19 7.09
C HIS A 92 -0.17 -10.32 6.12
N GLN A 93 0.69 -11.31 5.94
CA GLN A 93 0.40 -12.43 5.06
C GLN A 93 -0.61 -13.36 5.71
N HIS A 94 -0.46 -13.66 7.00
CA HIS A 94 -1.42 -14.45 7.75
C HIS A 94 -2.77 -13.71 7.89
N LEU A 95 -2.73 -12.46 8.32
CA LEU A 95 -3.90 -11.59 8.51
C LEU A 95 -4.77 -11.54 7.26
N PHE A 96 -4.18 -11.27 6.09
CA PHE A 96 -4.95 -11.08 4.86
C PHE A 96 -5.08 -12.31 3.98
N PHE A 97 -4.19 -13.30 4.02
CA PHE A 97 -4.15 -14.34 2.96
C PHE A 97 -3.97 -15.78 3.44
N GLN A 98 -3.68 -16.04 4.71
CA GLN A 98 -3.49 -17.42 5.20
C GLN A 98 -4.46 -17.80 6.33
N CYS A 99 -4.95 -16.82 7.09
CA CYS A 99 -5.94 -17.08 8.12
C CYS A 99 -7.25 -17.60 7.49
N HIS A 100 -7.78 -18.70 8.01
CA HIS A 100 -9.00 -19.33 7.51
C HIS A 100 -10.20 -18.36 7.51
N CYS A 101 -10.35 -17.55 8.57
CA CYS A 101 -11.44 -16.57 8.68
C CYS A 101 -11.35 -15.47 7.62
N SER A 102 -10.17 -14.89 7.39
CA SER A 102 -10.00 -13.84 6.38
C SER A 102 -10.08 -14.38 4.96
N CYS A 103 -9.61 -15.62 4.74
CA CYS A 103 -9.79 -16.35 3.49
C CYS A 103 -11.27 -16.49 3.13
N GLN A 104 -12.17 -16.78 4.07
CA GLN A 104 -13.61 -16.87 3.78
C GLN A 104 -14.19 -15.52 3.32
N ILE A 105 -13.83 -14.42 3.98
CA ILE A 105 -14.26 -13.06 3.59
C ILE A 105 -13.76 -12.74 2.18
N ILE A 106 -12.49 -13.02 1.90
CA ILE A 106 -11.89 -12.76 0.58
C ILE A 106 -12.51 -13.64 -0.49
N GLN A 107 -12.79 -14.92 -0.22
CA GLN A 107 -13.48 -15.81 -1.15
C GLN A 107 -14.90 -15.32 -1.46
N ALA A 108 -15.64 -14.83 -0.47
CA ALA A 108 -16.95 -14.23 -0.70
C ALA A 108 -16.86 -13.00 -1.63
N VAL A 109 -15.88 -12.12 -1.39
CA VAL A 109 -15.62 -10.94 -2.24
C VAL A 109 -15.16 -11.34 -3.65
N GLN A 110 -14.30 -12.36 -3.76
CA GLN A 110 -13.83 -12.94 -5.01
C GLN A 110 -15.01 -13.44 -5.86
N ASN A 111 -15.89 -14.24 -5.26
CA ASN A 111 -17.06 -14.81 -5.92
C ASN A 111 -18.01 -13.71 -6.38
N TRP A 112 -18.24 -12.70 -5.54
CA TRP A 112 -19.08 -11.55 -5.89
C TRP A 112 -18.52 -10.73 -7.06
N LEU A 113 -17.20 -10.57 -7.14
CA LEU A 113 -16.55 -9.83 -8.22
C LEU A 113 -16.29 -10.68 -9.49
N GLY A 114 -16.40 -12.00 -9.39
CA GLY A 114 -16.01 -12.94 -10.43
C GLY A 114 -14.50 -12.95 -10.70
N LEU A 115 -13.68 -12.82 -9.66
CA LEU A 115 -12.20 -12.73 -9.77
C LEU A 115 -11.51 -13.69 -8.82
N LEU A 116 -10.43 -14.31 -9.27
CA LEU A 116 -9.54 -15.11 -8.41
C LEU A 116 -8.50 -14.20 -7.74
N MET A 117 -8.65 -13.95 -6.44
CA MET A 117 -7.70 -13.16 -5.65
C MET A 117 -6.62 -14.07 -5.04
N ASN A 118 -5.71 -14.57 -5.89
CA ASN A 118 -4.57 -15.37 -5.45
C ASN A 118 -3.31 -14.50 -5.31
N GLY A 119 -2.64 -14.63 -4.16
CA GLY A 119 -1.37 -13.96 -3.85
C GLY A 119 -1.52 -12.76 -2.91
N ASN A 120 -0.45 -11.98 -2.77
CA ASN A 120 -0.44 -10.82 -1.85
C ASN A 120 -1.20 -9.60 -2.43
N LEU A 121 -1.51 -8.62 -1.57
CA LEU A 121 -2.26 -7.42 -1.94
C LEU A 121 -1.66 -6.68 -3.15
N ASN A 122 -0.33 -6.58 -3.20
CA ASN A 122 0.38 -5.94 -4.32
C ASN A 122 0.15 -6.67 -5.65
N GLN A 123 0.19 -8.00 -5.64
CA GLN A 123 -0.09 -8.83 -6.81
C GLN A 123 -1.54 -8.68 -7.28
N LEU A 124 -2.50 -8.57 -6.36
CA LEU A 124 -3.91 -8.36 -6.69
C LEU A 124 -4.17 -7.02 -7.37
N VAL A 125 -3.59 -5.94 -6.82
CA VAL A 125 -3.71 -4.61 -7.44
C VAL A 125 -3.07 -4.59 -8.82
N ARG A 126 -1.90 -5.22 -8.97
CA ARG A 126 -1.22 -5.35 -10.27
C ARG A 126 -2.07 -6.10 -11.29
N LYS A 127 -2.63 -7.26 -10.92
CA LYS A 127 -3.53 -8.07 -11.77
C LYS A 127 -4.75 -7.26 -12.20
N THR A 128 -5.40 -6.57 -11.25
CA THR A 128 -6.58 -5.72 -11.54
C THR A 128 -6.25 -4.60 -12.53
N GLY A 129 -5.06 -4.02 -12.43
CA GLY A 129 -4.56 -3.04 -13.40
C GLY A 129 -4.42 -3.59 -14.81
N GLN A 130 -4.01 -4.87 -14.94
CA GLN A 130 -3.76 -5.57 -16.19
C GLN A 130 -5.01 -6.22 -16.81
N CYS A 131 -6.08 -6.44 -16.03
CA CYS A 131 -7.32 -7.03 -16.54
C CYS A 131 -7.94 -6.21 -17.69
N ARG A 132 -8.55 -6.90 -18.65
CA ARG A 132 -9.36 -6.29 -19.74
C ARG A 132 -10.75 -5.93 -19.20
N ALA A 133 -10.80 -4.90 -18.36
CA ALA A 133 -12.03 -4.36 -17.79
C ALA A 133 -12.09 -2.84 -18.00
N SER A 134 -13.29 -2.26 -17.99
CA SER A 134 -13.47 -0.81 -18.07
C SER A 134 -12.79 -0.10 -16.89
N LYS A 135 -12.41 1.17 -17.08
CA LYS A 135 -11.79 1.99 -16.02
C LYS A 135 -12.64 2.01 -14.75
N PHE A 136 -13.95 2.18 -14.91
CA PHE A 136 -14.90 2.16 -13.80
C PHE A 136 -14.94 0.80 -13.10
N ARG A 137 -15.04 -0.30 -13.85
CA ARG A 137 -15.05 -1.66 -13.26
C ARG A 137 -13.76 -1.94 -12.48
N LYS A 138 -12.60 -1.51 -12.98
CA LYS A 138 -11.32 -1.60 -12.24
C LYS A 138 -11.38 -0.82 -10.92
N GLN A 139 -11.93 0.39 -10.92
CA GLN A 139 -12.09 1.16 -9.70
C GLN A 139 -13.04 0.48 -8.70
N VAL A 140 -14.14 -0.12 -9.16
CA VAL A 140 -15.05 -0.85 -8.28
C VAL A 140 -14.35 -2.07 -7.66
N ILE A 141 -13.61 -2.85 -8.46
CA ILE A 141 -12.83 -4.00 -7.97
C ILE A 141 -11.82 -3.56 -6.90
N LEU A 142 -11.04 -2.52 -7.19
CA LEU A 142 -10.06 -2.00 -6.22
C LEU A 142 -10.74 -1.47 -4.95
N ALA A 143 -11.95 -0.91 -5.07
CA ALA A 143 -12.69 -0.42 -3.92
C ALA A 143 -13.24 -1.54 -3.04
N ALA A 144 -13.70 -2.64 -3.66
CA ALA A 144 -14.11 -3.83 -2.96
C ALA A 144 -12.93 -4.49 -2.21
N ILE A 145 -11.77 -4.62 -2.88
CA ILE A 145 -10.53 -5.13 -2.25
C ILE A 145 -10.13 -4.23 -1.07
N GLY A 146 -10.10 -2.91 -1.26
CA GLY A 146 -9.71 -2.00 -0.19
C GLY A 146 -10.68 -1.97 0.99
N THR A 147 -11.97 -2.21 0.73
CA THR A 147 -12.98 -2.36 1.79
C THR A 147 -12.81 -3.67 2.55
N ALA A 148 -12.53 -4.78 1.86
CA ALA A 148 -12.24 -6.06 2.51
C ALA A 148 -11.00 -5.96 3.40
N VAL A 149 -9.92 -5.34 2.92
CA VAL A 149 -8.70 -5.09 3.73
C VAL A 149 -9.02 -4.29 4.99
N TYR A 150 -9.86 -3.27 4.87
CA TYR A 150 -10.29 -2.48 6.03
C TYR A 150 -11.17 -3.27 7.00
N LEU A 151 -12.05 -4.16 6.52
CA LEU A 151 -12.93 -4.95 7.39
C LEU A 151 -12.20 -6.08 8.11
N ILE A 152 -11.13 -6.61 7.50
CA ILE A 152 -10.27 -7.63 8.11
C ILE A 152 -9.36 -7.02 9.21
N TRP A 153 -9.03 -5.73 9.08
CA TRP A 153 -8.22 -4.98 10.03
C TRP A 153 -9.05 -4.36 11.15
#